data_AF-A0A1H1KM30-F1
#
_entry.id   AF-A0A1H1KM30-F1
#
_cell.length_a   1.000
_cell.length_b   1.000
_cell.length_c   1.000
_cell.angle_alpha   90.00
_cell.angle_beta   90.00
_cell.angle_gamma   90.00
#
_symmetry.space_group_name_H-M   'P 1'
#
loop_
_entity.id
_entity.type
_entity.pdbx_description
1 polymer ?
#
loop_
_entity_poly.entity_id
_entity_poly.type
_entity_poly.pdbx_seq_one_letter_code
_entity_poly.pdbx_strand_id
1 'polypeptide(L)'
;MRGFEPGQAPASLVLPRSVPTRNQSDVGEPESHVRCGKIKVGPWPDKTGWSKGFSQTVGACFMKVHRMPKWQQVAQLFLDFHTAVVRDGIDPQAAHEAFLAIDEYRRHISPDIKGGEVD
;
A
#
# COMPACT_ATOMS: atom_id res chain seq x y z
N MET A 1 22.19 -19.65 21.96
CA MET A 1 21.97 -18.29 22.51
C MET A 1 22.22 -17.24 21.42
N ARG A 2 21.14 -16.69 20.83
CA ARG A 2 20.90 -15.24 20.73
C ARG A 2 19.46 -15.02 20.29
N GLY A 3 18.79 -14.13 21.01
CA GLY A 3 17.35 -14.02 21.11
C GLY A 3 16.67 -13.40 19.90
N PHE A 4 15.40 -13.75 19.80
CA PHE A 4 14.37 -13.15 18.95
C PHE A 4 13.98 -11.79 19.56
N GLU A 5 14.19 -10.69 18.85
CA GLU A 5 13.62 -9.38 19.18
C GLU A 5 12.21 -9.30 18.53
N PRO A 6 11.12 -9.24 19.32
CA PRO A 6 9.76 -9.07 18.80
C PRO A 6 9.48 -7.57 18.62
N GLY A 7 9.37 -7.06 17.39
CA GLY A 7 9.23 -5.62 17.21
C GLY A 7 8.54 -5.07 15.96
N GLN A 8 8.56 -5.75 14.81
CA GLN A 8 8.01 -5.16 13.59
C GLN A 8 6.71 -5.86 13.18
N ALA A 9 5.59 -5.16 13.39
CA ALA A 9 4.27 -5.63 13.00
C ALA A 9 4.09 -5.55 11.46
N PRO A 10 3.44 -6.55 10.83
CA PRO A 10 3.15 -6.49 9.41
C PRO A 10 2.15 -5.35 9.14
N ALA A 11 2.38 -4.58 8.08
CA ALA A 11 1.65 -3.34 7.87
C ALA A 11 0.28 -3.55 7.20
N SER A 12 -0.69 -2.69 7.55
CA SER A 12 -2.00 -2.64 6.91
C SER A 12 -2.08 -1.43 5.97
N LEU A 13 -2.62 -1.63 4.77
CA LEU A 13 -2.85 -0.60 3.74
C LEU A 13 -4.30 -0.11 3.80
N VAL A 14 -4.60 1.17 3.56
CA VAL A 14 -6.00 1.66 3.54
C VAL A 14 -6.28 2.77 2.49
N LEU A 15 -7.42 2.76 1.76
CA LEU A 15 -7.77 3.65 0.60
C LEU A 15 -9.17 4.34 0.71
N PRO A 16 -9.49 5.53 0.15
CA PRO A 16 -10.79 6.26 0.30
C PRO A 16 -11.83 6.13 -0.85
N ARG A 17 -13.02 6.77 -0.70
CA ARG A 17 -14.19 6.73 -1.64
C ARG A 17 -14.15 7.78 -2.77
N SER A 18 -14.68 7.42 -3.94
CA SER A 18 -14.82 8.22 -5.17
C SER A 18 -15.89 9.33 -5.09
N VAL A 19 -15.67 10.44 -5.83
CA VAL A 19 -16.55 11.63 -5.97
C VAL A 19 -17.29 11.60 -7.33
N PRO A 20 -18.52 12.17 -7.49
CA PRO A 20 -19.30 12.03 -8.72
C PRO A 20 -18.82 12.93 -9.87
N THR A 21 -18.94 12.43 -11.09
CA THR A 21 -18.47 12.99 -12.36
C THR A 21 -19.27 14.22 -12.82
N ARG A 22 -18.58 15.29 -13.28
CA ARG A 22 -19.18 16.49 -13.91
C ARG A 22 -19.20 16.34 -15.44
N ASN A 23 -20.29 16.80 -16.07
CA ASN A 23 -20.59 16.61 -17.50
C ASN A 23 -19.58 17.28 -18.46
N GLN A 24 -19.38 16.58 -19.58
CA GLN A 24 -18.48 16.87 -20.70
C GLN A 24 -18.92 18.08 -21.55
N SER A 25 -18.09 19.11 -21.59
CA SER A 25 -17.94 19.99 -22.75
C SER A 25 -16.76 20.93 -22.51
N ASP A 26 -15.53 20.43 -22.64
CA ASP A 26 -14.38 21.28 -22.93
C ASP A 26 -13.28 20.47 -23.60
N VAL A 27 -12.66 21.05 -24.64
CA VAL A 27 -11.61 20.42 -25.45
C VAL A 27 -10.28 20.94 -24.92
N GLY A 28 -9.56 20.15 -24.12
CA GLY A 28 -8.26 20.57 -23.58
C GLY A 28 -7.42 19.37 -23.15
N GLU A 29 -6.23 19.24 -23.77
CA GLU A 29 -5.08 18.34 -23.46
C GLU A 29 -5.39 16.87 -23.12
N PRO A 30 -4.43 15.92 -23.26
CA PRO A 30 -4.65 14.59 -22.70
C PRO A 30 -4.74 14.72 -21.18
N GLU A 31 -5.97 14.81 -20.67
CA GLU A 31 -6.29 14.79 -19.24
C GLU A 31 -5.44 13.71 -18.59
N SER A 32 -4.41 14.13 -17.84
CA SER A 32 -3.66 13.24 -16.98
C SER A 32 -4.70 12.62 -16.08
N HIS A 33 -5.03 11.33 -16.29
CA HIS A 33 -6.03 10.61 -15.50
C HIS A 33 -5.82 10.99 -14.04
N VAL A 34 -6.74 11.77 -13.47
CA VAL A 34 -6.57 12.32 -12.12
C VAL A 34 -6.60 11.12 -11.18
N ARG A 35 -5.42 10.64 -10.81
CA ARG A 35 -5.25 9.54 -9.87
C ARG A 35 -5.64 10.07 -8.50
N CYS A 36 -6.86 9.75 -8.11
CA CYS A 36 -7.54 10.32 -6.98
C CYS A 36 -7.58 9.30 -5.85
N GLY A 37 -6.99 9.63 -4.71
CA GLY A 37 -7.07 8.82 -3.51
C GLY A 37 -5.93 9.09 -2.54
N LYS A 38 -6.03 8.50 -1.36
CA LYS A 38 -5.01 8.57 -0.32
C LYS A 38 -4.65 7.16 0.08
N ILE A 39 -3.40 6.93 0.39
CA ILE A 39 -2.93 5.65 0.88
C ILE A 39 -2.07 5.89 2.11
N LYS A 40 -2.21 5.01 3.09
CA LYS A 40 -1.37 5.02 4.28
C LYS A 40 -1.07 3.59 4.71
N VAL A 41 0.19 3.39 5.07
CA VAL A 41 0.70 2.19 5.71
C VAL A 41 0.85 2.46 7.20
N GLY A 42 0.39 1.54 8.04
CA GLY A 42 0.52 1.68 9.48
C GLY A 42 0.53 0.34 10.22
N PRO A 43 0.76 0.39 11.54
CA PRO A 43 0.97 -0.80 12.35
C PRO A 43 -0.31 -1.63 12.46
N TRP A 44 -0.14 -2.95 12.49
CA TRP A 44 -1.20 -3.90 12.82
C TRP A 44 -0.94 -4.55 14.20
N PRO A 45 -1.96 -4.79 15.03
CA PRO A 45 -3.35 -4.35 14.85
C PRO A 45 -3.47 -2.83 14.98
N ASP A 46 -4.46 -2.25 14.29
CA ASP A 46 -4.81 -0.84 14.47
C ASP A 46 -5.44 -0.62 15.87
N LYS A 47 -4.62 -0.15 16.80
CA LYS A 47 -5.04 0.13 18.20
C LYS A 47 -5.60 1.54 18.40
N THR A 48 -5.39 2.46 17.46
CA THR A 48 -5.79 3.87 17.60
C THR A 48 -7.00 4.24 16.74
N GLY A 49 -7.43 3.34 15.85
CA GLY A 49 -8.51 3.57 14.90
C GLY A 49 -8.11 4.49 13.75
N TRP A 50 -6.81 4.63 13.45
CA TRP A 50 -6.32 5.51 12.39
C TRP A 50 -6.83 5.08 11.00
N SER A 51 -7.17 3.79 10.83
CA SER A 51 -7.71 3.25 9.58
C SER A 51 -9.16 3.64 9.31
N LYS A 52 -9.91 4.15 10.31
CA LYS A 52 -11.35 4.49 10.17
C LYS A 52 -11.64 5.55 9.10
N GLY A 53 -10.67 6.40 8.77
CA GLY A 53 -10.82 7.47 7.78
C GLY A 53 -10.75 6.99 6.32
N PHE A 54 -10.62 5.69 6.10
CA PHE A 54 -10.42 5.10 4.77
C PHE A 54 -11.51 4.05 4.50
N SER A 55 -11.83 3.86 3.23
CA SER A 55 -12.90 2.98 2.73
C SER A 55 -12.54 1.50 2.62
N GLN A 56 -11.26 1.13 2.53
CA GLN A 56 -10.83 -0.27 2.35
C GLN A 56 -9.52 -0.57 3.05
N THR A 57 -9.38 -1.70 3.76
CA THR A 57 -8.10 -2.19 4.32
C THR A 57 -7.55 -3.39 3.54
N VAL A 58 -6.22 -3.51 3.41
CA VAL A 58 -5.53 -4.73 2.92
C VAL A 58 -4.24 -5.05 3.70
N GLY A 59 -3.60 -6.17 3.37
CA GLY A 59 -2.37 -6.66 4.02
C GLY A 59 -2.62 -7.38 5.34
N ALA A 60 -1.90 -6.97 6.39
CA ALA A 60 -1.86 -7.63 7.69
C ALA A 60 -3.22 -7.72 8.42
N CYS A 61 -4.22 -6.92 8.04
CA CYS A 61 -5.57 -7.01 8.59
C CYS A 61 -6.25 -8.34 8.27
N PHE A 62 -5.82 -9.06 7.22
CA PHE A 62 -6.37 -10.35 6.86
C PHE A 62 -5.60 -11.49 7.53
N MET A 63 -6.28 -12.28 8.37
CA MET A 63 -5.69 -13.43 9.08
C MET A 63 -5.03 -14.47 8.17
N LYS A 64 -5.47 -14.57 6.90
CA LYS A 64 -4.83 -15.45 5.90
C LYS A 64 -3.36 -15.09 5.66
N VAL A 65 -3.01 -13.79 5.70
CA VAL A 65 -1.64 -13.32 5.39
C VAL A 65 -0.65 -13.81 6.45
N HIS A 66 -1.07 -13.85 7.71
CA HIS A 66 -0.24 -14.37 8.82
C HIS A 66 0.06 -15.86 8.70
N ARG A 67 -0.76 -16.61 7.96
CA ARG A 67 -0.58 -18.05 7.74
C ARG A 67 0.21 -18.37 6.48
N MET A 68 0.51 -17.38 5.65
CA MET A 68 1.29 -17.55 4.42
C MET A 68 2.78 -17.72 4.74
N PRO A 69 3.52 -18.57 4.01
CA PRO A 69 4.98 -18.55 4.03
C PRO A 69 5.51 -17.19 3.54
N LYS A 70 6.75 -16.84 3.93
CA LYS A 70 7.31 -15.49 3.71
C LYS A 70 7.29 -15.04 2.25
N TRP A 71 7.68 -15.90 1.32
CA TRP A 71 7.63 -15.58 -0.11
C TRP A 71 6.21 -15.28 -0.63
N GLN A 72 5.18 -15.92 -0.06
CA GLN A 72 3.77 -15.60 -0.38
C GLN A 72 3.32 -14.29 0.24
N GLN A 73 3.81 -13.95 1.44
CA GLN A 73 3.54 -12.62 2.03
C GLN A 73 4.12 -11.51 1.16
N VAL A 74 5.33 -11.69 0.64
CA VAL A 74 5.96 -10.77 -0.30
C VAL A 74 5.17 -10.67 -1.61
N ALA A 75 4.77 -11.81 -2.20
CA ALA A 75 3.95 -11.79 -3.40
C ALA A 75 2.60 -11.07 -3.18
N GLN A 76 1.94 -11.34 -2.04
CA GLN A 76 0.70 -10.66 -1.67
C GLN A 76 0.90 -9.15 -1.51
N LEU A 77 2.03 -8.70 -0.99
CA LEU A 77 2.37 -7.27 -0.88
C LEU A 77 2.39 -6.59 -2.26
N PHE A 78 2.95 -7.22 -3.28
CA PHE A 78 2.93 -6.68 -4.65
C PHE A 78 1.55 -6.77 -5.32
N LEU A 79 0.74 -7.77 -4.99
CA LEU A 79 -0.67 -7.82 -5.41
C LEU A 79 -1.50 -6.70 -4.77
N ASP A 80 -1.24 -6.38 -3.50
CA ASP A 80 -1.88 -5.27 -2.79
C ASP A 80 -1.47 -3.92 -3.42
N PHE A 81 -0.19 -3.76 -3.77
CA PHE A 81 0.29 -2.60 -4.52
C PHE A 81 -0.41 -2.47 -5.88
N HIS A 82 -0.43 -3.54 -6.67
CA HIS A 82 -1.08 -3.56 -7.98
C HIS A 82 -2.57 -3.21 -7.87
N THR A 83 -3.24 -3.77 -6.87
CA THR A 83 -4.66 -3.49 -6.61
C THR A 83 -4.88 -2.01 -6.30
N ALA A 84 -4.08 -1.43 -5.39
CA ALA A 84 -4.18 -0.01 -5.06
C ALA A 84 -4.01 0.89 -6.30
N VAL A 85 -3.06 0.57 -7.17
CA VAL A 85 -2.78 1.39 -8.36
C VAL A 85 -3.83 1.20 -9.46
N VAL A 86 -4.15 -0.04 -9.82
CA VAL A 86 -4.94 -0.35 -11.02
C VAL A 86 -6.43 -0.33 -10.71
N ARG A 87 -6.86 -0.96 -9.62
CA ARG A 87 -8.27 -1.03 -9.25
C ARG A 87 -8.73 0.27 -8.59
N ASP A 88 -7.94 0.78 -7.65
CA ASP A 88 -8.35 1.93 -6.83
C ASP A 88 -7.83 3.27 -7.36
N GLY A 89 -7.07 3.26 -8.45
CA GLY A 89 -6.62 4.48 -9.13
C GLY A 89 -5.63 5.32 -8.34
N ILE A 90 -4.94 4.74 -7.35
CA ILE A 90 -3.93 5.44 -6.57
C ILE A 90 -2.74 5.79 -7.45
N ASP A 91 -2.20 6.98 -7.23
CA ASP A 91 -0.97 7.40 -7.88
C ASP A 91 0.17 6.42 -7.53
N PRO A 92 0.88 5.84 -8.53
CA PRO A 92 1.90 4.83 -8.27
C PRO A 92 3.03 5.37 -7.41
N GLN A 93 3.35 6.65 -7.54
CA GLN A 93 4.41 7.28 -6.76
C GLN A 93 3.96 7.46 -5.31
N ALA A 94 2.73 7.94 -5.08
CA ALA A 94 2.15 8.01 -3.75
C ALA A 94 2.00 6.62 -3.09
N ALA A 95 1.63 5.59 -3.86
CA ALA A 95 1.62 4.21 -3.38
C ALA A 95 3.03 3.74 -3.01
N HIS A 96 4.02 3.97 -3.88
CA HIS A 96 5.40 3.60 -3.63
C HIS A 96 5.91 4.26 -2.34
N GLU A 97 5.73 5.56 -2.18
CA GLU A 97 6.14 6.30 -0.98
C GLU A 97 5.50 5.77 0.30
N ALA A 98 4.21 5.41 0.26
CA ALA A 98 3.55 4.81 1.42
C ALA A 98 4.09 3.40 1.72
N PHE A 99 4.31 2.57 0.69
CA PHE A 99 4.83 1.20 0.84
C PHE A 99 6.28 1.15 1.32
N LEU A 100 7.08 2.21 1.15
CA LEU A 100 8.43 2.29 1.74
C LEU A 100 8.43 2.17 3.28
N ALA A 101 7.28 2.36 3.94
CA ALA A 101 7.15 2.08 5.37
C ALA A 101 7.14 0.58 5.71
N ILE A 102 7.13 -0.31 4.71
CA ILE A 102 7.16 -1.78 4.88
C ILE A 102 8.57 -2.27 4.57
N ASP A 103 9.22 -2.88 5.56
CA ASP A 103 10.60 -3.39 5.43
C ASP A 103 10.71 -4.44 4.31
N GLU A 104 9.75 -5.37 4.24
CA GLU A 104 9.74 -6.37 3.17
C GLU A 104 9.64 -5.76 1.78
N TYR A 105 8.95 -4.63 1.61
CA TYR A 105 8.90 -3.96 0.31
C TYR A 105 10.26 -3.36 -0.06
N ARG A 106 10.88 -2.62 0.87
CA ARG A 106 12.19 -1.98 0.66
C ARG A 106 13.28 -2.98 0.27
N ARG A 107 13.27 -4.16 0.87
CA ARG A 107 14.23 -5.25 0.60
C ARG A 107 14.00 -5.99 -0.72
N HIS A 108 12.81 -5.88 -1.33
CA HIS A 108 12.46 -6.66 -2.54
C HIS A 108 12.31 -5.81 -3.80
N ILE A 109 12.33 -4.48 -3.68
CA ILE A 109 12.44 -3.59 -4.83
C ILE A 109 13.91 -3.39 -5.20
N SER A 110 14.16 -3.06 -6.46
CA SER A 110 15.52 -2.86 -6.96
C SER A 110 16.20 -1.68 -6.23
N PRO A 111 17.49 -1.78 -5.87
CA PRO A 111 18.19 -0.75 -5.09
C PRO A 111 18.41 0.58 -5.85
N ASP A 112 18.23 0.59 -7.18
CA ASP A 112 18.21 1.80 -7.99
C ASP A 112 16.88 2.57 -7.91
N ILE A 113 15.81 1.93 -7.40
CA ILE A 113 14.55 2.60 -7.07
C ILE A 113 14.75 3.33 -5.74
N LYS A 114 14.38 4.62 -5.70
CA LYS A 114 14.46 5.44 -4.49
C LYS A 114 13.80 4.74 -3.29
N GLY A 115 14.57 4.48 -2.23
CA GLY A 115 14.09 3.81 -1.02
C GLY A 115 14.22 2.28 -1.00
N GLY A 116 14.72 1.66 -2.08
CA GLY A 116 15.17 0.27 -2.06
C GLY A 116 16.42 0.07 -1.22
N GLU A 117 16.55 -1.11 -0.61
CA GLU A 117 17.70 -1.50 0.23
C GLU A 117 18.70 -2.35 -0.58
N VAL A 118 19.98 -2.26 -0.20
CA VAL A 118 21.05 -3.15 -0.70
C VAL A 118 21.20 -4.27 0.33
N ASP A 119 21.15 -5.52 -0.11
CA ASP A 119 21.38 -6.71 0.72
C ASP A 119 22.78 -6.73 1.38
#